data_AF-A0AAQ0SL14-F1
#
_entry.id   AF-A0AAQ0SL14-F1
#
_cell.length_a   1.000
_cell.length_b   1.000
_cell.length_c   1.000
_cell.angle_alpha   90.00
_cell.angle_beta   90.00
_cell.angle_gamma   90.00
#
_symmetry.space_group_name_H-M   'P 1'
#
loop_
_entity.id
_entity.type
_entity.pdbx_description
1 polymer ?
#
loop_
_entity_poly.entity_id
_entity_poly.type
_entity_poly.pdbx_seq_one_letter_code
_entity_poly.pdbx_strand_id
1 'polypeptide(L)'
;MAAQKICFKCVMDSYLERQIRRNGATDTCSLCASTRKCIPLAQIVTRVEAILRAYICEGEYRRRWSGGVVDCQEGESIDIWVSEIFRCDNVEPIVSAVCRQLNSYSDDINYSKRPFTPDGIGHQWG
;
A
#
# COMPACT_ATOMS: atom_id res chain seq x y z
N MET A 1 7.17 -14.30 -16.02
CA MET A 1 6.51 -12.98 -16.10
C MET A 1 7.57 -11.91 -15.89
N ALA A 2 7.59 -10.84 -16.69
CA ALA A 2 8.57 -9.77 -16.50
C ALA A 2 8.39 -9.14 -15.12
N ALA A 3 9.49 -8.96 -14.38
CA ALA A 3 9.45 -8.26 -13.10
C ALA A 3 9.00 -6.81 -13.36
N GLN A 4 7.83 -6.43 -12.82
CA GLN A 4 7.33 -5.06 -12.91
C GLN A 4 8.33 -4.12 -12.22
N LYS A 5 8.63 -2.98 -12.84
CA LYS A 5 9.61 -2.00 -12.35
C LYS A 5 8.97 -0.63 -12.24
N ILE A 6 9.17 0.03 -11.12
CA ILE A 6 8.56 1.32 -10.81
C ILE A 6 9.65 2.38 -10.75
N CYS A 7 9.44 3.50 -11.47
CA CYS A 7 10.37 4.62 -11.42
C CYS A 7 10.16 5.51 -10.20
N PHE A 8 11.19 6.29 -9.88
CA PHE A 8 11.16 7.24 -8.76
C PHE A 8 10.03 8.28 -8.81
N LYS A 9 9.42 8.55 -9.97
CA LYS A 9 8.27 9.48 -10.06
C LYS A 9 6.94 8.78 -9.80
N CYS A 10 6.77 7.56 -10.30
CA CYS A 10 5.50 6.83 -10.17
C CYS A 10 5.29 6.24 -8.77
N VAL A 11 6.33 6.23 -7.93
CA VAL A 11 6.20 5.77 -6.55
C VAL A 11 5.44 6.75 -5.66
N MET A 12 5.30 8.02 -6.08
CA MET A 12 4.57 9.11 -5.41
C MET A 12 5.03 9.44 -3.96
N ASP A 13 5.95 8.68 -3.39
CA ASP A 13 6.54 8.88 -2.07
C ASP A 13 7.94 9.50 -2.16
N SER A 14 8.18 10.58 -1.38
CA SER A 14 9.43 11.35 -1.44
C SER A 14 10.66 10.63 -0.85
N TYR A 15 10.46 9.67 0.04
CA TYR A 15 11.54 8.86 0.61
C TYR A 15 11.98 7.81 -0.39
N LEU A 16 11.03 7.06 -0.95
CA LEU A 16 11.28 6.08 -2.00
C LEU A 16 11.84 6.74 -3.26
N GLU A 17 11.36 7.93 -3.63
CA GLU A 17 11.95 8.71 -4.71
C GLU A 17 13.47 8.91 -4.49
N ARG A 18 13.86 9.39 -3.31
CA ARG A 18 15.27 9.63 -2.96
C ARG A 18 16.06 8.32 -2.98
N GLN A 19 15.49 7.23 -2.48
CA GLN A 19 16.16 5.94 -2.46
C GLN A 19 16.34 5.33 -3.85
N ILE A 20 15.32 5.40 -4.71
CA ILE A 20 15.39 4.93 -6.10
C ILE A 20 16.36 5.80 -6.89
N ARG A 21 16.40 7.11 -6.65
CA ARG A 21 17.40 7.99 -7.28
C ARG A 21 18.84 7.62 -6.90
N ARG A 22 19.07 7.13 -5.68
CA ARG A 22 20.41 6.70 -5.21
C ARG A 22 20.77 5.29 -5.72
N ASN A 23 19.89 4.32 -5.50
CA ASN A 23 20.21 2.90 -5.62
C ASN A 23 19.51 2.19 -6.80
N GLY A 24 18.59 2.86 -7.48
CA GLY A 24 17.84 2.28 -8.60
C GLY A 24 18.67 2.14 -9.88
N ALA A 25 18.29 1.19 -10.72
CA ALA A 25 18.88 0.97 -12.03
C ALA A 25 18.06 1.67 -13.12
N THR A 26 18.71 2.16 -14.18
CA THR A 26 18.00 2.75 -15.32
C THR A 26 17.26 1.67 -16.08
N ASP A 27 15.93 1.76 -16.09
CA ASP A 27 15.05 0.81 -16.77
C ASP A 27 13.73 1.47 -17.18
N THR A 28 12.91 0.76 -17.94
CA THR A 28 11.59 1.20 -18.38
C THR A 28 10.55 0.97 -17.27
N CYS A 29 9.91 2.05 -16.84
CA CYS A 29 8.85 1.98 -15.84
C CYS A 29 7.61 1.27 -16.39
N SER A 30 7.08 0.30 -15.65
CA SER A 30 5.85 -0.42 -16.01
C SER A 30 4.58 0.44 -15.91
N LEU A 31 4.61 1.58 -15.19
CA LEU A 31 3.45 2.46 -15.02
C LEU A 31 3.39 3.61 -16.05
N CYS A 32 4.54 4.23 -16.35
CA CYS A 32 4.59 5.42 -17.22
C CYS A 32 5.38 5.21 -18.52
N ALA A 33 5.84 3.98 -18.78
CA ALA A 33 6.66 3.59 -19.94
C ALA A 33 7.95 4.41 -20.15
N SER A 34 8.33 5.27 -19.19
CA SER A 34 9.50 6.12 -19.29
C SER A 34 10.75 5.39 -18.80
N THR A 35 11.87 5.54 -19.51
CA THR A 35 13.18 5.04 -19.08
C THR A 35 13.80 5.95 -18.04
N ARG A 36 13.87 5.49 -16.78
CA ARG A 36 14.36 6.25 -15.61
C ARG A 36 14.98 5.29 -14.60
N LYS A 37 15.55 5.82 -13.51
CA LYS A 37 15.90 4.99 -12.36
C LYS A 37 14.65 4.34 -11.77
N CYS A 38 14.65 3.01 -11.74
CA CYS A 38 13.58 2.16 -11.30
C CYS A 38 14.06 1.12 -10.28
N ILE A 39 13.11 0.60 -9.51
CA ILE A 39 13.29 -0.58 -8.66
C ILE A 39 12.20 -1.62 -8.98
N PRO A 40 12.43 -2.91 -8.70
CA PRO A 40 11.39 -3.93 -8.81
C PRO A 40 10.20 -3.62 -7.90
N LEU A 41 8.98 -3.76 -8.42
CA LEU A 41 7.74 -3.59 -7.65
C LEU A 41 7.69 -4.54 -6.45
N ALA A 42 8.21 -5.76 -6.58
CA ALA A 42 8.30 -6.71 -5.47
C ALA A 42 9.03 -6.13 -4.23
N GLN A 43 10.06 -5.29 -4.41
CA GLN A 43 10.74 -4.66 -3.27
C GLN A 43 9.84 -3.64 -2.56
N ILE A 44 8.99 -2.94 -3.31
CA ILE A 44 8.01 -2.00 -2.75
C ILE A 44 6.93 -2.81 -2.00
N VAL A 45 6.40 -3.86 -2.63
CA VAL A 45 5.37 -4.74 -2.04
C VAL A 45 5.85 -5.35 -0.73
N THR A 46 7.07 -5.89 -0.65
CA THR A 46 7.63 -6.45 0.59
C THR A 46 7.65 -5.43 1.73
N ARG A 47 7.99 -4.17 1.42
CA ARG A 47 8.01 -3.11 2.44
C ARG A 47 6.62 -2.69 2.86
N VAL A 48 5.71 -2.54 1.90
CA VAL A 48 4.30 -2.26 2.16
C VAL A 48 3.70 -3.36 3.04
N GLU A 49 3.94 -4.64 2.71
CA GLU A 49 3.48 -5.77 3.52
C GLU A 49 4.04 -5.74 4.94
N ALA A 50 5.32 -5.39 5.12
CA ALA A 50 5.91 -5.25 6.46
C ALA A 50 5.24 -4.15 7.28
N ILE A 51 4.96 -3.00 6.67
CA ILE A 51 4.23 -1.90 7.30
C ILE A 51 2.81 -2.34 7.65
N LEU A 52 2.07 -2.91 6.71
CA LEU A 52 0.69 -3.35 6.94
C LEU A 52 0.63 -4.38 8.09
N ARG A 53 1.52 -5.38 8.10
CA ARG A 53 1.57 -6.37 9.19
C ARG A 53 1.80 -5.73 10.56
N ALA A 54 2.60 -4.67 10.63
CA ALA A 54 2.90 -3.96 11.86
C ALA A 54 1.75 -3.05 12.34
N TYR A 55 0.98 -2.47 11.42
CA TYR A 55 0.02 -1.41 11.74
C TYR A 55 -1.44 -1.82 11.67
N ILE A 56 -1.81 -2.86 10.91
CA ILE A 56 -3.20 -3.24 10.70
C ILE A 56 -3.48 -4.71 11.06
N CYS A 57 -4.72 -4.97 11.42
CA CYS A 57 -5.30 -6.30 11.59
C CYS A 57 -6.70 -6.33 10.99
N GLU A 58 -7.23 -7.52 10.73
CA GLU A 58 -8.61 -7.68 10.28
C GLU A 58 -9.56 -6.95 11.26
N GLY A 59 -10.53 -6.23 10.70
CA GLY A 59 -11.51 -5.50 11.47
C GLY A 59 -12.49 -6.44 12.16
N GLU A 60 -12.93 -6.06 13.35
CA GLU A 60 -13.95 -6.81 14.08
C GLU A 60 -15.32 -6.67 13.41
N TYR A 61 -16.08 -7.76 13.38
CA TYR A 61 -17.49 -7.72 12.99
C TYR A 61 -18.32 -7.16 14.13
N ARG A 62 -19.05 -6.09 13.86
CA ARG A 62 -19.98 -5.46 14.80
C ARG A 62 -21.36 -5.34 14.18
N ARG A 63 -22.37 -5.43 15.05
CA ARG A 63 -23.76 -5.15 14.67
C ARG A 63 -24.04 -3.68 14.94
N ARG A 64 -24.45 -2.95 13.91
CA ARG A 64 -24.88 -1.56 14.04
C ARG A 64 -26.39 -1.47 13.89
N TRP A 65 -27.02 -0.68 14.74
CA TRP A 65 -28.45 -0.38 14.66
C TRP A 65 -28.66 0.89 13.83
N SER A 66 -29.20 0.73 12.62
CA SER A 66 -29.57 1.85 11.74
C SER A 66 -30.84 1.49 10.96
N GLY A 67 -32.00 1.59 11.62
CA GLY A 67 -33.29 1.15 11.05
C GLY A 67 -33.46 -0.37 10.95
N GLY A 68 -32.51 -1.12 11.51
CA GLY A 68 -32.41 -2.58 11.52
C GLY A 68 -31.02 -3.00 11.99
N VAL A 69 -30.82 -4.31 12.23
CA VAL A 69 -29.48 -4.87 12.56
C VAL A 69 -28.72 -5.08 11.25
N VAL A 70 -27.64 -4.33 11.06
CA VAL A 70 -26.72 -4.50 9.93
C VAL A 70 -25.39 -5.00 10.48
N ASP A 71 -24.89 -6.11 9.95
CA ASP A 71 -23.51 -6.55 10.20
C ASP A 71 -22.56 -5.62 9.43
N CYS A 72 -21.61 -5.01 10.14
CA CYS A 72 -20.57 -4.18 9.55
C CYS A 72 -19.21 -4.62 10.10
N GLN A 73 -18.21 -4.67 9.24
CA GLN A 73 -16.83 -4.90 9.64
C GLN A 73 -16.13 -3.56 9.85
N GLU A 74 -15.47 -3.39 11.00
CA GLU A 74 -14.71 -2.18 11.29
C GLU A 74 -13.51 -1.99 10.37
N GLY A 75 -13.09 -0.74 10.19
CA GLY A 75 -11.90 -0.41 9.40
C GLY A 75 -12.21 -0.13 7.94
N GLU A 76 -11.15 -0.19 7.13
CA GLU A 76 -11.12 0.22 5.72
C GLU A 76 -10.55 -0.90 4.86
N SER A 77 -10.84 -0.88 3.56
CA SER A 77 -10.29 -1.81 2.59
C SER A 77 -8.77 -1.66 2.42
N ILE A 78 -8.11 -2.70 1.91
CA ILE A 78 -6.64 -2.74 1.87
C ILE A 78 -6.02 -1.64 1.00
N ASP A 79 -6.71 -1.24 -0.07
CA ASP A 79 -6.27 -0.16 -0.97
C ASP A 79 -6.22 1.20 -0.29
N ILE A 80 -7.14 1.48 0.65
CA ILE A 80 -7.11 2.68 1.49
C ILE A 80 -5.87 2.68 2.38
N TRP A 81 -5.56 1.55 3.03
CA TRP A 81 -4.34 1.43 3.84
C TRP A 81 -3.06 1.57 3.01
N VAL A 82 -3.04 1.00 1.81
CA VAL A 82 -1.91 1.15 0.89
C VAL A 82 -1.80 2.60 0.41
N SER A 83 -2.90 3.29 0.13
CA SER A 83 -2.88 4.69 -0.28
C SER A 83 -2.42 5.62 0.85
N GLU A 84 -2.76 5.32 2.11
CA GLU A 84 -2.20 5.98 3.28
C GLU A 84 -0.67 5.79 3.39
N ILE A 85 -0.15 4.63 2.97
CA ILE A 85 1.31 4.39 2.90
C ILE A 85 2.01 5.25 1.87
N PHE A 86 1.39 5.45 0.71
CA PHE A 86 1.94 6.32 -0.32
C PHE A 86 1.58 7.80 -0.14
N ARG A 87 0.72 8.12 0.85
CA ARG A 87 0.09 9.45 1.03
C ARG A 87 -0.52 9.97 -0.26
N CYS A 88 -1.18 9.07 -0.98
CA CYS A 88 -1.83 9.36 -2.25
C CYS A 88 -3.28 8.85 -2.25
N ASP A 89 -3.99 9.11 -3.34
CA ASP A 89 -5.34 8.61 -3.55
C ASP A 89 -5.29 7.09 -3.87
N ASN A 90 -6.33 6.33 -3.50
CA ASN A 90 -6.41 4.89 -3.77
C ASN A 90 -6.61 4.58 -5.26
N VAL A 91 -7.02 5.57 -6.05
CA VAL A 91 -7.09 5.46 -7.52
C VAL A 91 -5.72 5.51 -8.22
N GLU A 92 -4.65 5.83 -7.49
CA GLU A 92 -3.32 5.96 -8.08
C GLU A 92 -2.78 4.61 -8.61
N PRO A 93 -2.15 4.57 -9.80
CA PRO A 93 -1.70 3.32 -10.40
C PRO A 93 -0.74 2.49 -9.54
N ILE A 94 0.04 3.15 -8.67
CA ILE A 94 0.96 2.48 -7.75
C ILE A 94 0.20 1.67 -6.69
N VAL A 95 -0.92 2.19 -6.17
CA VAL A 95 -1.76 1.51 -5.18
C VAL A 95 -2.32 0.23 -5.78
N SER A 96 -2.93 0.32 -6.97
CA SER A 96 -3.44 -0.86 -7.68
C SER A 96 -2.33 -1.88 -8.00
N ALA A 97 -1.15 -1.41 -8.42
CA ALA A 97 -0.02 -2.29 -8.72
C ALA A 97 0.48 -3.05 -7.49
N VAL A 98 0.50 -2.38 -6.32
CA VAL A 98 0.90 -3.00 -5.05
C VAL A 98 -0.18 -3.97 -4.55
N CYS A 99 -1.46 -3.56 -4.53
CA CYS A 99 -2.56 -4.40 -4.07
C CYS A 99 -2.66 -5.72 -4.84
N ARG A 100 -2.44 -5.68 -6.17
CA ARG A 100 -2.41 -6.89 -7.03
C ARG A 100 -1.31 -7.90 -6.66
N GLN A 101 -0.31 -7.51 -5.87
CA GLN A 101 0.75 -8.41 -5.41
C GLN A 101 0.67 -8.70 -3.89
N LEU A 102 -0.30 -8.12 -3.17
CA LEU A 102 -0.55 -8.36 -1.75
C LEU A 102 -1.43 -9.60 -1.56
N ASN A 103 -0.87 -10.79 -1.76
CA ASN A 103 -1.62 -12.05 -1.67
C ASN A 103 -2.10 -12.41 -0.24
N SER A 104 -1.56 -11.73 0.78
CA SER A 104 -1.90 -11.95 2.19
C SER A 104 -3.15 -11.19 2.65
N TYR A 105 -3.75 -10.38 1.78
CA TYR A 105 -4.88 -9.50 2.10
C TYR A 105 -6.05 -9.80 1.16
N SER A 106 -7.27 -9.70 1.66
CA SER A 106 -8.50 -9.94 0.91
C SER A 106 -9.18 -8.62 0.57
N ASP A 107 -9.74 -8.53 -0.64
CA ASP A 107 -10.58 -7.40 -1.06
C ASP A 107 -11.94 -7.40 -0.36
N ASP A 108 -12.35 -8.53 0.23
CA ASP A 108 -13.63 -8.70 0.95
C ASP A 108 -13.53 -8.42 2.46
N ILE A 109 -12.32 -8.07 2.95
CA ILE A 109 -12.05 -7.86 4.38
C ILE A 109 -11.67 -6.40 4.62
N ASN A 110 -12.33 -5.77 5.58
CA ASN A 110 -11.88 -4.50 6.13
C ASN A 110 -10.80 -4.73 7.19
N TYR A 111 -9.82 -3.83 7.22
CA TYR A 111 -8.71 -3.83 8.15
C TYR A 111 -8.76 -2.59 9.03
N SER A 112 -8.46 -2.77 10.31
CA SER A 112 -8.43 -1.72 11.30
C SER A 112 -7.01 -1.51 11.82
N LYS A 113 -6.74 -0.29 12.33
CA LYS A 113 -5.47 0.01 12.98
C LYS A 113 -5.31 -0.89 14.22
N ARG A 114 -4.15 -1.54 14.34
CA ARG A 114 -3.81 -2.30 15.55
C ARG A 114 -3.79 -1.38 16.77
N PRO A 115 -4.34 -1.83 17.91
CA PRO A 115 -4.27 -1.07 19.15
C PRO A 115 -2.81 -0.89 19.58
N PHE A 116 -2.51 0.26 20.20
CA PHE A 116 -1.18 0.62 20.72
C PHE A 116 -0.06 0.79 19.68
N THR A 117 -0.39 0.97 18.40
CA THR A 117 0.57 1.40 17.38
C THR A 117 0.73 2.93 17.38
N PRO A 118 1.93 3.49 17.11
CA PRO A 118 2.15 4.93 17.05
C PRO A 118 1.13 5.66 16.17
N ASP A 119 0.88 6.94 16.47
CA ASP A 119 -0.04 7.74 15.68
C ASP A 119 0.47 7.97 14.26
N GLY A 120 -0.41 7.67 13.30
CA GLY A 120 -0.10 7.60 11.88
C GLY A 120 0.70 6.35 11.52
N ILE A 121 0.30 5.68 10.45
CA ILE A 121 1.15 4.68 9.79
C ILE A 121 2.48 5.31 9.32
N GLY A 122 2.55 6.66 9.24
CA GLY A 122 3.51 7.55 8.57
C GLY A 122 4.99 7.58 8.97
N HIS A 123 5.52 6.63 9.74
CA HIS A 123 6.97 6.42 9.92
C HIS A 123 7.45 5.17 9.14
N GLN A 124 7.12 5.13 7.84
CA GLN A 124 6.84 3.89 7.10
C GLN A 124 8.04 3.13 6.53
N TRP A 125 9.06 3.85 6.05
CA TRP A 125 10.09 3.21 5.22
C TRP A 125 11.41 2.94 5.97
N GLY A 126 11.41 3.10 7.30
CA GLY A 126 12.58 2.95 8.19
C GLY A 126 12.75 1.53 8.70
#